data_AF-A0A970QMH9-F1
#
_entry.id   AF-A0A970QMH9-F1
#
_cell.length_a   1.000
_cell.length_b   1.000
_cell.length_c   1.000
_cell.angle_alpha   90.00
_cell.angle_beta   90.00
_cell.angle_gamma   90.00
#
_symmetry.space_group_name_H-M   'P 1'
#
loop_
_entity.id
_entity.type
_entity.pdbx_description
1 polymer ?
#
loop_
_entity_poly.entity_id
_entity_poly.type
_entity_poly.pdbx_seq_one_letter_code
_entity_poly.pdbx_strand_id
1 'polypeptide(L)'
;IQGFTINGNEVFDGLKEGIDAKGGSSDGKIYDNYVHDLLAGEWDMNGIYLDAWDRYQTNIEVYDNRVVRCGNGIIVGAENNGHLDGVHIHHNTIQYCRAGFNVSGWGIGSTHTVENVVFDHNTIIGSADNGITFSNASATNIRLTNNTLGGRTSMSDPIEMTNGVTSVDASVYINGNALNRLATGPSYLTGTNYTLLAKAPTPTGVRVTSAAAGEATVTWEAVSGATVYEVLRCTESNGIGYYKNLGAVTNTSFTEKGLAAGTYWYKVIANNDLASSDLSSAASVKIIS
;
A
#
# COMPACT_ATOMS: atom_id res chain seq x y z
N ILE A 1 28.65 4.90 -7.25
CA ILE A 1 29.14 4.46 -8.59
C ILE A 1 28.47 5.32 -9.65
N GLN A 2 29.20 5.82 -10.64
CA GLN A 2 28.63 6.60 -11.74
C GLN A 2 28.37 5.70 -12.97
N GLY A 3 27.28 5.91 -13.70
CA GLY A 3 27.02 5.24 -14.98
C GLY A 3 26.66 3.76 -14.85
N PHE A 4 26.08 3.35 -13.72
CA PHE A 4 25.81 1.94 -13.45
C PHE A 4 24.56 1.44 -14.19
N THR A 5 24.50 0.12 -14.41
CA THR A 5 23.31 -0.55 -14.93
C THR A 5 23.07 -1.83 -14.14
N ILE A 6 21.84 -2.03 -13.69
CA ILE A 6 21.36 -3.24 -13.03
C ILE A 6 20.14 -3.72 -13.82
N ASN A 7 20.27 -4.76 -14.63
CA ASN A 7 19.17 -5.26 -15.45
C ASN A 7 19.18 -6.76 -15.70
N GLY A 8 18.01 -7.33 -15.99
CA GLY A 8 17.86 -8.75 -16.34
C GLY A 8 18.11 -9.71 -15.18
N ASN A 9 17.99 -9.24 -13.93
CA ASN A 9 18.28 -10.05 -12.74
C ASN A 9 17.00 -10.59 -12.10
N GLU A 10 17.11 -11.75 -11.47
CA GLU A 10 16.14 -12.28 -10.52
C GLU A 10 16.73 -12.19 -9.10
N VAL A 11 16.03 -11.52 -8.18
CA VAL A 11 16.52 -11.21 -6.84
C VAL A 11 15.46 -11.62 -5.81
N PHE A 12 15.81 -12.53 -4.91
CA PHE A 12 14.88 -13.09 -3.93
C PHE A 12 15.58 -13.60 -2.67
N ASP A 13 14.80 -13.96 -1.64
CA ASP A 13 15.27 -14.49 -0.35
C ASP A 13 16.30 -13.61 0.40
N GLY A 14 16.26 -12.29 0.15
CA GLY A 14 17.10 -11.31 0.83
C GLY A 14 16.65 -11.01 2.27
N LEU A 15 17.61 -10.58 3.11
CA LEU A 15 17.38 -10.21 4.51
C LEU A 15 17.29 -8.70 4.76
N LYS A 16 17.42 -7.88 3.71
CA LYS A 16 17.21 -6.42 3.79
C LYS A 16 16.59 -5.87 2.49
N GLU A 17 17.38 -5.23 1.64
CA GLU A 17 16.95 -4.78 0.32
C GLU A 17 17.21 -5.82 -0.78
N GLY A 18 16.38 -5.81 -1.82
CA GLY A 18 16.65 -6.56 -3.05
C GLY A 18 17.73 -5.90 -3.88
N ILE A 19 17.42 -4.73 -4.43
CA ILE A 19 18.38 -3.89 -5.16
C ILE A 19 18.54 -2.58 -4.39
N ASP A 20 19.77 -2.26 -3.98
CA ASP A 20 20.09 -1.02 -3.28
C ASP A 20 21.11 -0.20 -4.10
N ALA A 21 20.70 0.96 -4.59
CA ALA A 21 21.60 1.96 -5.14
C ALA A 21 21.88 3.01 -4.07
N LYS A 22 23.08 2.92 -3.48
CA LYS A 22 23.51 3.72 -2.33
C LYS A 22 24.83 4.45 -2.57
N GLY A 23 25.22 5.29 -1.61
CA GLY A 23 26.57 5.83 -1.49
C GLY A 23 26.94 6.84 -2.56
N GLY A 24 25.98 7.68 -2.95
CA GLY A 24 26.16 8.71 -3.98
C GLY A 24 26.31 8.13 -5.39
N SER A 25 25.64 7.02 -5.69
CA SER A 25 25.61 6.48 -7.05
C SER A 25 24.81 7.39 -7.99
N SER A 26 25.25 7.59 -9.22
CA SER A 26 24.64 8.56 -10.13
C SER A 26 24.63 8.10 -11.58
N ASP A 27 23.82 8.76 -12.39
CA ASP A 27 23.72 8.52 -13.84
C ASP A 27 23.41 7.04 -14.16
N GLY A 28 22.57 6.43 -13.34
CA GLY A 28 22.38 4.98 -13.29
C GLY A 28 21.01 4.53 -13.79
N LYS A 29 20.93 3.25 -14.18
CA LYS A 29 19.68 2.61 -14.64
C LYS A 29 19.43 1.29 -13.91
N ILE A 30 18.21 1.08 -13.45
CA ILE A 30 17.74 -0.17 -12.84
C ILE A 30 16.49 -0.62 -13.60
N TYR A 31 16.59 -1.65 -14.43
CA TYR A 31 15.45 -2.03 -15.27
C TYR A 31 15.36 -3.52 -15.60
N ASP A 32 14.17 -3.99 -16.00
CA ASP A 32 13.96 -5.38 -16.41
C ASP A 32 14.46 -6.40 -15.35
N ASN A 33 14.32 -6.05 -14.06
CA ASN A 33 14.62 -6.97 -12.96
C ASN A 33 13.34 -7.54 -12.38
N TYR A 34 13.42 -8.78 -11.92
CA TYR A 34 12.40 -9.45 -11.14
C TYR A 34 12.85 -9.56 -9.68
N VAL A 35 12.31 -8.72 -8.81
CA VAL A 35 12.61 -8.75 -7.37
C VAL A 35 11.42 -9.34 -6.64
N HIS A 36 11.60 -10.40 -5.84
CA HIS A 36 10.48 -11.02 -5.17
C HIS A 36 10.82 -11.68 -3.83
N ASP A 37 9.78 -11.94 -3.02
CA ASP A 37 9.88 -12.75 -1.80
C ASP A 37 10.82 -12.22 -0.72
N LEU A 38 10.85 -10.90 -0.59
CA LEU A 38 11.57 -10.21 0.49
C LEU A 38 10.60 -9.94 1.65
N LEU A 39 10.38 -10.95 2.50
CA LEU A 39 9.35 -10.93 3.54
C LEU A 39 9.88 -11.07 4.99
N ALA A 40 11.18 -11.24 5.19
CA ALA A 40 11.77 -11.37 6.52
C ALA A 40 11.71 -10.04 7.32
N GLY A 41 10.74 -9.92 8.24
CA GLY A 41 10.67 -8.78 9.18
C GLY A 41 9.81 -7.60 8.74
N GLU A 42 8.98 -7.77 7.70
CA GLU A 42 7.81 -7.00 7.26
C GLU A 42 7.74 -5.46 7.43
N TRP A 43 8.83 -4.73 7.70
CA TRP A 43 8.84 -3.26 7.70
C TRP A 43 9.93 -2.68 6.79
N ASP A 44 11.16 -3.20 6.87
CA ASP A 44 12.34 -2.64 6.18
C ASP A 44 12.77 -3.45 4.93
N MET A 45 11.92 -4.34 4.43
CA MET A 45 12.19 -5.20 3.27
C MET A 45 11.88 -4.48 1.95
N ASN A 46 12.84 -3.73 1.40
CA ASN A 46 12.63 -2.95 0.18
C ASN A 46 12.94 -3.77 -1.07
N GLY A 47 12.03 -3.80 -2.05
CA GLY A 47 12.31 -4.41 -3.35
C GLY A 47 13.46 -3.70 -4.05
N ILE A 48 13.26 -2.41 -4.34
CA ILE A 48 14.29 -1.52 -4.87
C ILE A 48 14.40 -0.31 -3.95
N TYR A 49 15.62 0.05 -3.56
CA TYR A 49 15.89 1.19 -2.71
C TYR A 49 16.91 2.12 -3.35
N LEU A 50 16.55 3.39 -3.46
CA LEU A 50 17.49 4.48 -3.77
C LEU A 50 17.75 5.24 -2.47
N ASP A 51 18.94 5.03 -1.92
CA ASP A 51 19.35 5.55 -0.61
C ASP A 51 20.56 6.48 -0.76
N ALA A 52 20.32 7.79 -0.78
CA ALA A 52 21.43 8.73 -0.86
C ALA A 52 22.33 8.65 0.37
N TRP A 53 21.79 8.17 1.49
CA TRP A 53 22.38 8.22 2.82
C TRP A 53 23.01 9.59 3.03
N ASP A 54 24.31 9.70 3.31
CA ASP A 54 25.03 10.96 3.57
C ASP A 54 25.66 11.64 2.33
N ARG A 55 25.31 11.20 1.12
CA ARG A 55 25.91 11.68 -0.15
C ARG A 55 24.91 12.38 -1.06
N TYR A 56 25.44 13.06 -2.09
CA TYR A 56 24.65 13.48 -3.24
C TYR A 56 24.48 12.31 -4.21
N GLN A 57 23.23 11.98 -4.52
CA GLN A 57 22.81 10.91 -5.41
C GLN A 57 21.88 11.51 -6.47
N THR A 58 22.19 11.31 -7.77
CA THR A 58 21.44 12.01 -8.82
C THR A 58 21.30 11.24 -10.12
N ASN A 59 20.28 11.58 -10.91
CA ASN A 59 20.06 11.11 -12.27
C ASN A 59 19.97 9.58 -12.34
N ILE A 60 18.96 9.00 -11.68
CA ILE A 60 18.72 7.56 -11.67
C ILE A 60 17.35 7.26 -12.29
N GLU A 61 17.35 6.32 -13.24
CA GLU A 61 16.16 5.83 -13.92
C GLU A 61 15.84 4.40 -13.46
N VAL A 62 14.60 4.16 -13.02
CA VAL A 62 14.14 2.85 -12.54
C VAL A 62 12.90 2.45 -13.32
N TYR A 63 12.98 1.42 -14.17
CA TYR A 63 11.89 1.13 -15.08
C TYR A 63 11.72 -0.33 -15.50
N ASP A 64 10.52 -0.71 -15.93
CA ASP A 64 10.21 -2.07 -16.38
C ASP A 64 10.60 -3.17 -15.37
N ASN A 65 10.72 -2.85 -14.08
CA ASN A 65 10.98 -3.84 -13.04
C ASN A 65 9.67 -4.44 -12.55
N ARG A 66 9.73 -5.71 -12.15
CA ARG A 66 8.64 -6.41 -11.48
C ARG A 66 9.04 -6.68 -10.03
N VAL A 67 8.36 -6.05 -9.08
CA VAL A 67 8.59 -6.23 -7.64
C VAL A 67 7.40 -6.94 -7.01
N VAL A 68 7.59 -8.12 -6.44
CA VAL A 68 6.47 -9.02 -6.06
C VAL A 68 6.63 -9.60 -4.67
N ARG A 69 5.60 -9.48 -3.82
CA ARG A 69 5.61 -10.04 -2.45
C ARG A 69 6.85 -9.60 -1.66
N CYS A 70 7.11 -8.29 -1.65
CA CYS A 70 8.12 -7.67 -0.80
C CYS A 70 7.44 -6.85 0.32
N GLY A 71 8.19 -6.42 1.33
CA GLY A 71 7.69 -5.42 2.29
C GLY A 71 7.29 -4.13 1.57
N ASN A 72 8.25 -3.41 1.01
CA ASN A 72 8.01 -2.21 0.22
C ASN A 72 8.37 -2.47 -1.25
N GLY A 73 7.67 -1.84 -2.19
CA GLY A 73 7.98 -1.91 -3.62
C GLY A 73 9.27 -1.16 -3.97
N ILE A 74 9.16 0.13 -4.28
CA ILE A 74 10.30 1.00 -4.60
C ILE A 74 10.34 2.19 -3.65
N ILE A 75 11.47 2.39 -2.98
CA ILE A 75 11.67 3.49 -2.04
C ILE A 75 12.73 4.45 -2.55
N VAL A 76 12.50 5.74 -2.31
CA VAL A 76 13.48 6.80 -2.49
C VAL A 76 13.67 7.54 -1.16
N GLY A 77 14.92 7.76 -0.77
CA GLY A 77 15.23 8.43 0.49
C GLY A 77 16.63 9.01 0.54
N ALA A 78 16.83 9.84 1.55
CA ALA A 78 18.13 10.34 1.98
C ALA A 78 18.18 10.30 3.51
N GLU A 79 19.37 10.30 4.09
CA GLU A 79 19.61 10.29 5.54
C GLU A 79 20.78 11.23 5.88
N ASN A 80 21.09 11.51 7.14
CA ASN A 80 22.36 12.15 7.54
C ASN A 80 22.82 13.36 6.67
N ASN A 81 21.89 14.23 6.26
CA ASN A 81 22.10 15.38 5.36
C ASN A 81 22.52 15.06 3.91
N GLY A 82 22.32 13.84 3.41
CA GLY A 82 22.44 13.57 1.99
C GLY A 82 21.30 14.18 1.17
N HIS A 83 21.44 14.02 -0.13
CA HIS A 83 20.62 14.70 -1.12
C HIS A 83 20.35 13.74 -2.29
N LEU A 84 19.08 13.39 -2.45
CA LEU A 84 18.59 12.65 -3.61
C LEU A 84 17.90 13.60 -4.58
N ASP A 85 18.30 13.55 -5.85
CA ASP A 85 17.85 14.46 -6.89
C ASP A 85 17.65 13.72 -8.22
N GLY A 86 16.68 14.13 -9.04
CA GLY A 86 16.55 13.66 -10.42
C GLY A 86 16.34 12.15 -10.53
N VAL A 87 15.27 11.64 -9.92
CA VAL A 87 14.89 10.22 -9.99
C VAL A 87 13.66 10.06 -10.87
N HIS A 88 13.71 9.15 -11.84
CA HIS A 88 12.56 8.81 -12.67
C HIS A 88 12.22 7.32 -12.53
N ILE A 89 11.09 7.04 -11.89
CA ILE A 89 10.55 5.70 -11.66
C ILE A 89 9.37 5.51 -12.59
N HIS A 90 9.47 4.66 -13.60
CA HIS A 90 8.40 4.50 -14.58
C HIS A 90 8.17 3.09 -15.09
N HIS A 91 6.94 2.76 -15.45
CA HIS A 91 6.59 1.46 -16.05
C HIS A 91 6.95 0.23 -15.18
N ASN A 92 7.14 0.42 -13.87
CA ASN A 92 7.36 -0.69 -12.95
C ASN A 92 6.03 -1.32 -12.54
N THR A 93 6.04 -2.62 -12.31
CA THR A 93 4.90 -3.37 -11.77
C THR A 93 5.21 -3.83 -10.34
N ILE A 94 4.45 -3.33 -9.36
CA ILE A 94 4.54 -3.71 -7.96
C ILE A 94 3.34 -4.60 -7.62
N GLN A 95 3.56 -5.84 -7.19
CA GLN A 95 2.48 -6.80 -6.96
C GLN A 95 2.54 -7.37 -5.56
N TYR A 96 1.42 -7.27 -4.85
CA TYR A 96 1.20 -7.91 -3.57
C TYR A 96 2.22 -7.56 -2.47
N CYS A 97 2.95 -6.46 -2.62
CA CYS A 97 3.80 -5.92 -1.57
C CYS A 97 2.96 -5.37 -0.41
N ARG A 98 3.57 -5.18 0.77
CA ARG A 98 2.90 -4.50 1.88
C ARG A 98 2.60 -3.05 1.48
N ALA A 99 3.62 -2.27 1.14
CA ALA A 99 3.49 -0.92 0.59
C ALA A 99 4.04 -0.82 -0.84
N GLY A 100 3.49 0.11 -1.64
CA GLY A 100 3.91 0.32 -3.03
C GLY A 100 5.18 1.16 -3.17
N PHE A 101 5.04 2.47 -3.13
CA PHE A 101 6.12 3.45 -3.21
C PHE A 101 6.26 4.22 -1.90
N ASN A 102 7.47 4.70 -1.61
CA ASN A 102 7.70 5.58 -0.47
C ASN A 102 8.73 6.67 -0.81
N VAL A 103 8.36 7.92 -0.52
CA VAL A 103 9.28 9.05 -0.45
C VAL A 103 9.64 9.25 1.02
N SER A 104 10.75 8.64 1.42
CA SER A 104 11.08 8.40 2.82
C SER A 104 11.92 9.51 3.45
N GLY A 105 11.62 9.81 4.72
CA GLY A 105 12.40 10.71 5.58
C GLY A 105 13.20 9.99 6.67
N TRP A 106 12.96 8.69 6.86
CA TRP A 106 13.56 7.78 7.85
C TRP A 106 13.54 8.30 9.30
N GLY A 107 12.46 7.98 10.01
CA GLY A 107 12.25 8.37 11.40
C GLY A 107 11.15 9.43 11.55
N ILE A 108 10.48 9.44 12.70
CA ILE A 108 9.39 10.40 12.97
C ILE A 108 9.99 11.82 13.03
N GLY A 109 9.51 12.71 12.14
CA GLY A 109 9.97 14.10 12.06
C GLY A 109 11.35 14.29 11.43
N SER A 110 11.97 13.23 10.89
CA SER A 110 13.23 13.33 10.14
C SER A 110 12.95 13.82 8.72
N THR A 111 13.77 14.75 8.25
CA THR A 111 13.63 15.32 6.91
C THR A 111 15.00 15.47 6.25
N HIS A 112 15.06 15.15 4.96
CA HIS A 112 16.28 15.17 4.16
C HIS A 112 15.95 15.66 2.75
N THR A 113 16.95 16.18 2.03
CA THR A 113 16.73 16.74 0.70
C THR A 113 16.43 15.62 -0.29
N VAL A 114 15.17 15.56 -0.74
CA VAL A 114 14.71 14.66 -1.79
C VAL A 114 13.94 15.52 -2.79
N GLU A 115 14.44 15.68 -4.00
CA GLU A 115 13.82 16.56 -4.98
C GLU A 115 13.79 15.97 -6.39
N ASN A 116 12.91 16.50 -7.23
CA ASN A 116 12.83 16.15 -8.65
C ASN A 116 12.60 14.64 -8.88
N VAL A 117 11.71 14.03 -8.09
CA VAL A 117 11.32 12.61 -8.22
C VAL A 117 10.05 12.49 -9.04
N VAL A 118 10.05 11.64 -10.06
CA VAL A 118 8.89 11.39 -10.91
C VAL A 118 8.50 9.92 -10.81
N PHE A 119 7.24 9.65 -10.47
CA PHE A 119 6.60 8.35 -10.60
C PHE A 119 5.63 8.43 -11.78
N ASP A 120 5.93 7.75 -12.88
CA ASP A 120 5.15 7.83 -14.12
C ASP A 120 4.77 6.46 -14.70
N HIS A 121 3.51 6.23 -15.06
CA HIS A 121 3.06 4.96 -15.67
C HIS A 121 3.38 3.68 -14.88
N ASN A 122 3.56 3.76 -13.55
CA ASN A 122 3.76 2.56 -12.74
C ASN A 122 2.41 1.90 -12.41
N THR A 123 2.45 0.59 -12.18
CA THR A 123 1.26 -0.21 -11.83
C THR A 123 1.47 -0.90 -10.49
N ILE A 124 0.63 -0.59 -9.51
CA ILE A 124 0.53 -1.31 -8.25
C ILE A 124 -0.71 -2.20 -8.30
N ILE A 125 -0.51 -3.48 -7.94
CA ILE A 125 -1.54 -4.51 -7.89
C ILE A 125 -1.55 -5.08 -6.47
N GLY A 126 -2.61 -4.77 -5.74
CA GLY A 126 -2.92 -5.38 -4.46
C GLY A 126 -1.94 -5.05 -3.34
N SER A 127 -1.54 -3.79 -3.17
CA SER A 127 -0.83 -3.35 -1.95
C SER A 127 -1.71 -3.58 -0.71
N ALA A 128 -1.10 -4.03 0.39
CA ALA A 128 -1.81 -4.27 1.64
C ALA A 128 -2.04 -2.95 2.43
N ASP A 129 -1.01 -2.11 2.46
CA ASP A 129 -0.98 -0.75 2.97
C ASP A 129 -1.10 0.21 1.78
N ASN A 130 -0.40 1.34 1.80
CA ASN A 130 -0.61 2.41 0.84
C ASN A 130 0.03 2.16 -0.53
N GLY A 131 -0.56 2.79 -1.55
CA GLY A 131 0.02 2.87 -2.89
C GLY A 131 1.31 3.69 -2.88
N ILE A 132 1.25 4.95 -2.42
CA ILE A 132 2.41 5.84 -2.26
C ILE A 132 2.35 6.51 -0.89
N THR A 133 3.42 6.38 -0.13
CA THR A 133 3.57 7.07 1.16
C THR A 133 4.54 8.25 1.02
N PHE A 134 4.11 9.41 1.49
CA PHE A 134 4.98 10.56 1.72
C PHE A 134 5.27 10.67 3.21
N SER A 135 6.53 10.51 3.60
CA SER A 135 6.96 10.62 5.00
C SER A 135 8.07 11.64 5.22
N ASN A 136 8.59 12.25 4.16
CA ASN A 136 9.61 13.30 4.20
C ASN A 136 8.99 14.68 3.93
N ALA A 137 8.90 15.53 4.95
CA ALA A 137 8.33 16.88 4.81
C ALA A 137 9.22 17.85 4.02
N SER A 138 10.49 17.52 3.78
CA SER A 138 11.40 18.33 2.95
C SER A 138 11.41 17.92 1.48
N ALA A 139 10.61 16.94 1.08
CA ALA A 139 10.56 16.50 -0.31
C ALA A 139 9.90 17.56 -1.22
N THR A 140 10.56 17.89 -2.34
CA THR A 140 10.12 18.94 -3.28
C THR A 140 10.06 18.46 -4.73
N ASN A 141 9.23 19.09 -5.55
CA ASN A 141 9.06 18.78 -6.98
C ASN A 141 8.89 17.28 -7.29
N ILE A 142 8.02 16.62 -6.54
CA ILE A 142 7.61 15.25 -6.79
C ILE A 142 6.47 15.25 -7.80
N ARG A 143 6.48 14.33 -8.77
CA ARG A 143 5.40 14.19 -9.75
C ARG A 143 4.85 12.78 -9.72
N LEU A 144 3.54 12.66 -9.61
CA LEU A 144 2.80 11.41 -9.70
C LEU A 144 1.91 11.49 -10.95
N THR A 145 2.31 10.82 -12.03
CA THR A 145 1.59 10.90 -13.30
C THR A 145 1.23 9.53 -13.85
N ASN A 146 -0.01 9.38 -14.33
CA ASN A 146 -0.45 8.18 -15.07
C ASN A 146 -0.23 6.83 -14.35
N ASN A 147 -0.09 6.81 -13.02
CA ASN A 147 0.11 5.58 -12.28
C ASN A 147 -1.23 4.89 -11.99
N THR A 148 -1.24 3.57 -11.94
CA THR A 148 -2.33 2.77 -11.39
C THR A 148 -1.98 2.36 -9.97
N LEU A 149 -2.72 2.84 -8.97
CA LEU A 149 -2.46 2.61 -7.54
C LEU A 149 -3.55 1.69 -6.98
N GLY A 150 -3.40 0.38 -7.24
CA GLY A 150 -4.34 -0.66 -6.83
C GLY A 150 -4.03 -1.24 -5.45
N GLY A 151 -5.05 -1.34 -4.60
CA GLY A 151 -4.94 -1.86 -3.22
C GLY A 151 -5.90 -3.02 -2.98
N ARG A 152 -5.49 -3.99 -2.14
CA ARG A 152 -6.26 -5.21 -1.85
C ARG A 152 -6.99 -5.20 -0.50
N THR A 153 -6.95 -4.09 0.23
CA THR A 153 -7.55 -3.95 1.55
C THR A 153 -8.33 -2.65 1.66
N SER A 154 -9.30 -2.62 2.57
CA SER A 154 -10.01 -1.41 2.94
C SER A 154 -9.15 -0.40 3.70
N MET A 155 -7.88 -0.70 3.96
CA MET A 155 -6.91 0.19 4.61
C MET A 155 -5.89 0.77 3.61
N SER A 156 -5.85 0.23 2.39
CA SER A 156 -4.91 0.66 1.37
C SER A 156 -5.35 2.00 0.77
N ASP A 157 -4.78 3.09 1.26
CA ASP A 157 -4.96 4.39 0.65
C ASP A 157 -3.98 4.55 -0.52
N PRO A 158 -4.43 5.03 -1.69
CA PRO A 158 -3.58 5.07 -2.86
C PRO A 158 -2.41 6.03 -2.67
N ILE A 159 -2.63 7.12 -1.94
CA ILE A 159 -1.61 8.11 -1.63
C ILE A 159 -1.87 8.64 -0.22
N GLU A 160 -0.90 8.48 0.68
CA GLU A 160 -0.99 8.90 2.08
C GLU A 160 0.18 9.82 2.46
N MET A 161 -0.11 10.87 3.25
CA MET A 161 0.90 11.66 3.94
C MET A 161 0.99 11.24 5.41
N THR A 162 2.21 11.00 5.88
CA THR A 162 2.49 10.46 7.21
C THR A 162 3.58 11.27 7.91
N ASN A 163 3.94 10.92 9.15
CA ASN A 163 5.07 11.51 9.90
C ASN A 163 5.07 13.05 10.01
N GLY A 164 3.88 13.65 10.11
CA GLY A 164 3.73 15.11 10.26
C GLY A 164 3.79 15.89 8.94
N VAL A 165 3.87 15.19 7.80
CA VAL A 165 3.60 15.77 6.48
C VAL A 165 2.10 16.08 6.42
N THR A 166 1.75 17.37 6.40
CA THR A 166 0.35 17.84 6.50
C THR A 166 -0.14 18.55 5.25
N SER A 167 0.74 18.90 4.33
CA SER A 167 0.41 19.40 2.99
C SER A 167 1.64 19.34 2.10
N VAL A 168 1.42 19.17 0.80
CA VAL A 168 2.44 19.27 -0.25
C VAL A 168 2.05 20.40 -1.19
N ASP A 169 1.76 21.56 -0.63
CA ASP A 169 0.94 22.62 -1.27
C ASP A 169 1.66 23.44 -2.37
N ALA A 170 2.64 22.84 -3.03
CA ALA A 170 3.28 23.28 -4.28
C ALA A 170 4.30 22.25 -4.79
N SER A 171 4.71 21.29 -3.95
CA SER A 171 5.80 20.36 -4.19
C SER A 171 5.40 19.05 -4.85
N VAL A 172 4.12 18.65 -4.83
CA VAL A 172 3.67 17.39 -5.46
C VAL A 172 2.68 17.69 -6.57
N TYR A 173 3.02 17.33 -7.81
CA TYR A 173 2.14 17.42 -8.96
C TYR A 173 1.47 16.08 -9.23
N ILE A 174 0.14 16.06 -9.43
CA ILE A 174 -0.64 14.83 -9.59
C ILE A 174 -1.55 14.93 -10.79
N ASN A 175 -1.43 13.99 -11.72
CA ASN A 175 -2.17 14.05 -12.98
C ASN A 175 -2.35 12.68 -13.64
N GLY A 176 -3.60 12.31 -13.96
CA GLY A 176 -3.91 11.11 -14.75
C GLY A 176 -3.78 9.78 -14.02
N ASN A 177 -3.63 9.77 -12.70
CA ASN A 177 -3.52 8.52 -11.93
C ASN A 177 -4.87 7.81 -11.82
N ALA A 178 -4.85 6.48 -11.79
CA ALA A 178 -5.99 5.63 -11.46
C ALA A 178 -5.87 5.14 -10.01
N LEU A 179 -6.88 5.38 -9.18
CA LEU A 179 -6.85 5.16 -7.74
C LEU A 179 -7.88 4.10 -7.31
N ASN A 180 -7.51 3.22 -6.39
CA ASN A 180 -8.42 2.21 -5.83
C ASN A 180 -9.57 2.81 -5.00
N ARG A 181 -9.35 3.97 -4.37
CA ARG A 181 -10.34 4.71 -3.57
C ARG A 181 -9.97 6.18 -3.47
N LEU A 182 -10.90 6.97 -2.94
CA LEU A 182 -10.59 8.30 -2.40
C LEU A 182 -10.38 8.17 -0.91
N ALA A 183 -9.29 8.75 -0.42
CA ALA A 183 -9.05 8.92 1.00
C ALA A 183 -9.44 10.36 1.37
N THR A 184 -10.11 10.55 2.51
CA THR A 184 -10.70 11.84 2.91
C THR A 184 -10.18 12.26 4.27
N GLY A 185 -9.74 13.52 4.40
CA GLY A 185 -9.15 14.07 5.62
C GLY A 185 -8.01 15.06 5.30
N PRO A 186 -7.42 15.70 6.31
CA PRO A 186 -6.42 16.75 6.12
C PRO A 186 -5.08 16.24 5.56
N SER A 187 -4.79 14.94 5.71
CA SER A 187 -3.56 14.30 5.24
C SER A 187 -3.69 13.68 3.84
N TYR A 188 -4.79 13.95 3.13
CA TYR A 188 -5.08 13.36 1.83
C TYR A 188 -5.20 14.43 0.75
N LEU A 189 -4.80 14.05 -0.47
CA LEU A 189 -4.56 15.00 -1.54
C LEU A 189 -5.81 15.72 -2.02
N THR A 190 -5.64 17.01 -2.26
CA THR A 190 -6.56 17.87 -2.99
C THR A 190 -6.09 17.95 -4.44
N GLY A 191 -6.82 17.30 -5.35
CA GLY A 191 -6.55 17.30 -6.79
C GLY A 191 -7.72 16.63 -7.50
N THR A 192 -7.95 16.94 -8.78
CA THR A 192 -9.17 16.48 -9.50
C THR A 192 -8.89 15.66 -10.75
N ASN A 193 -7.63 15.50 -11.15
CA ASN A 193 -7.28 14.74 -12.36
C ASN A 193 -6.81 13.32 -12.05
N TYR A 194 -7.76 12.49 -11.61
CA TYR A 194 -7.59 11.05 -11.44
C TYR A 194 -8.84 10.30 -11.93
N THR A 195 -8.70 8.99 -12.11
CA THR A 195 -9.82 8.06 -12.35
C THR A 195 -9.93 7.08 -11.18
N LEU A 196 -11.12 6.54 -10.93
CA LEU A 196 -11.30 5.49 -9.93
C LEU A 196 -11.29 4.12 -10.61
N LEU A 197 -10.57 3.18 -9.99
CA LEU A 197 -10.54 1.79 -10.41
C LEU A 197 -11.88 1.12 -10.13
N ALA A 198 -12.21 0.13 -10.96
CA ALA A 198 -13.43 -0.64 -10.80
C ALA A 198 -13.38 -1.48 -9.51
N LYS A 199 -14.26 -1.16 -8.57
CA LYS A 199 -14.44 -1.91 -7.33
C LYS A 199 -15.04 -3.29 -7.59
N ALA A 200 -14.72 -4.26 -6.73
CA ALA A 200 -15.49 -5.49 -6.64
C ALA A 200 -16.95 -5.19 -6.24
N PRO A 201 -17.93 -6.00 -6.67
CA PRO A 201 -19.31 -5.86 -6.19
C PRO A 201 -19.42 -6.03 -4.67
N THR A 202 -20.35 -5.30 -4.04
CA THR A 202 -20.60 -5.40 -2.60
C THR A 202 -21.08 -6.82 -2.22
N PRO A 203 -20.49 -7.46 -1.19
CA PRO A 203 -20.95 -8.77 -0.71
C PRO A 203 -22.41 -8.77 -0.27
N THR A 204 -23.13 -9.80 -0.71
CA THR A 204 -24.53 -10.08 -0.36
C THR A 204 -24.65 -11.38 0.43
N GLY A 205 -25.84 -11.63 0.99
CA GLY A 205 -26.12 -12.87 1.71
C GLY A 205 -25.34 -13.04 3.02
N VAL A 206 -24.82 -11.94 3.60
CA VAL A 206 -24.07 -11.98 4.85
C VAL A 206 -24.97 -12.48 5.99
N ARG A 207 -24.54 -13.56 6.63
CA ARG A 207 -25.22 -14.21 7.74
C ARG A 207 -24.20 -14.52 8.83
N VAL A 208 -24.66 -14.54 10.08
CA VAL A 208 -23.83 -14.98 11.20
C VAL A 208 -24.64 -15.91 12.11
N THR A 209 -24.01 -16.99 12.54
CA THR A 209 -24.58 -18.00 13.42
C THR A 209 -23.61 -18.34 14.55
N SER A 210 -24.11 -18.69 15.73
CA SER A 210 -23.31 -19.28 16.80
C SER A 210 -23.63 -20.78 16.92
N ALA A 211 -22.60 -21.62 16.79
CA ALA A 211 -22.72 -23.07 16.95
C ALA A 211 -22.25 -23.56 18.33
N ALA A 212 -21.51 -22.73 19.06
CA ALA A 212 -20.95 -23.03 20.38
C ALA A 212 -20.84 -21.75 21.22
N ALA A 213 -20.69 -21.92 22.55
CA ALA A 213 -20.41 -20.82 23.45
C ALA A 213 -19.10 -20.12 23.06
N GLY A 214 -19.13 -18.80 22.94
CA GLY A 214 -17.97 -17.98 22.58
C GLY A 214 -17.52 -18.06 21.12
N GLU A 215 -18.35 -18.59 20.21
CA GLU A 215 -18.02 -18.67 18.77
C GLU A 215 -19.09 -18.02 17.88
N ALA A 216 -18.64 -17.36 16.81
CA ALA A 216 -19.49 -16.81 15.75
C ALA A 216 -18.92 -17.22 14.39
N THR A 217 -19.76 -17.82 13.54
CA THR A 217 -19.42 -18.13 12.14
C THR A 217 -20.18 -17.21 11.22
N VAL A 218 -19.45 -16.43 10.43
CA VAL A 218 -19.94 -15.50 9.42
C VAL A 218 -19.82 -16.15 8.04
N THR A 219 -20.86 -16.06 7.21
CA THR A 219 -20.88 -16.59 5.84
C THR A 219 -21.47 -15.57 4.88
N TRP A 220 -21.08 -15.61 3.60
CA TRP A 220 -21.60 -14.72 2.54
C TRP A 220 -21.64 -15.42 1.18
N GLU A 221 -22.23 -14.77 0.18
CA GLU A 221 -22.23 -15.26 -1.20
C GLU A 221 -20.92 -14.90 -1.90
N ALA A 222 -20.47 -15.77 -2.81
CA ALA A 222 -19.27 -15.51 -3.60
C ALA A 222 -19.47 -14.29 -4.53
N VAL A 223 -18.54 -13.35 -4.47
CA VAL A 223 -18.52 -12.14 -5.30
C VAL A 223 -17.66 -12.39 -6.53
N SER A 224 -18.24 -12.17 -7.72
CA SER A 224 -17.52 -12.31 -8.98
C SER A 224 -16.33 -11.35 -9.04
N GLY A 225 -15.14 -11.88 -9.35
CA GLY A 225 -13.90 -11.11 -9.44
C GLY A 225 -13.23 -10.76 -8.10
N ALA A 226 -13.81 -11.18 -6.96
CA ALA A 226 -13.16 -11.04 -5.67
C ALA A 226 -12.06 -12.11 -5.51
N THR A 227 -10.86 -11.69 -5.13
CA THR A 227 -9.72 -12.57 -4.83
C THR A 227 -9.55 -12.81 -3.32
N VAL A 228 -10.05 -11.88 -2.49
CA VAL A 228 -10.01 -11.99 -1.03
C VAL A 228 -11.17 -11.22 -0.40
N TYR A 229 -11.55 -11.58 0.82
CA TYR A 229 -12.57 -10.93 1.62
C TYR A 229 -12.00 -10.48 2.96
N GLU A 230 -12.36 -9.28 3.42
CA GLU A 230 -12.08 -8.81 4.77
C GLU A 230 -13.34 -8.92 5.63
N VAL A 231 -13.18 -9.46 6.84
CA VAL A 231 -14.27 -9.61 7.80
C VAL A 231 -14.08 -8.60 8.92
N LEU A 232 -15.10 -7.77 9.14
CA LEU A 232 -15.04 -6.72 10.15
C LEU A 232 -16.11 -6.92 11.22
N ARG A 233 -15.81 -6.56 12.47
CA ARG A 233 -16.70 -6.72 13.61
C ARG A 233 -16.88 -5.44 14.41
N CYS A 234 -18.12 -5.11 14.73
CA CYS A 234 -18.51 -4.06 15.67
C CYS A 234 -19.13 -4.66 16.94
N THR A 235 -18.92 -4.00 18.07
CA THR A 235 -19.50 -4.33 19.39
C THR A 235 -20.46 -3.25 19.90
N GLU A 236 -20.60 -2.14 19.17
CA GLU A 236 -21.47 -1.04 19.55
C GLU A 236 -22.92 -1.28 19.13
N SER A 237 -23.85 -0.68 19.87
CA SER A 237 -25.28 -0.89 19.68
C SER A 237 -25.72 -0.64 18.23
N ASN A 238 -26.55 -1.56 17.73
CA ASN A 238 -27.08 -1.58 16.37
C ASN A 238 -26.01 -1.63 15.26
N GLY A 239 -24.74 -1.90 15.58
CA GLY A 239 -23.67 -1.98 14.59
C GLY A 239 -23.38 -0.64 13.91
N ILE A 240 -23.63 0.48 14.58
CA ILE A 240 -23.44 1.86 14.09
C ILE A 240 -22.03 2.39 14.42
N GLY A 241 -21.24 1.61 15.16
CA GLY A 241 -19.93 2.01 15.65
C GLY A 241 -18.74 1.61 14.80
N TYR A 242 -17.57 1.64 15.44
CA TYR A 242 -16.31 1.20 14.85
C TYR A 242 -16.34 -0.30 14.53
N TYR A 243 -15.92 -0.66 13.32
CA TYR A 243 -15.71 -2.03 12.89
C TYR A 243 -14.22 -2.35 12.90
N LYS A 244 -13.81 -3.26 13.78
CA LYS A 244 -12.47 -3.82 13.81
C LYS A 244 -12.31 -4.82 12.66
N ASN A 245 -11.28 -4.66 11.82
CA ASN A 245 -10.89 -5.68 10.84
C ASN A 245 -10.32 -6.92 11.57
N LEU A 246 -10.88 -8.09 11.29
CA LEU A 246 -10.47 -9.37 11.90
C LEU A 246 -9.45 -10.13 11.05
N GLY A 247 -9.26 -9.72 9.80
CA GLY A 247 -8.35 -10.35 8.85
C GLY A 247 -9.00 -10.65 7.50
N ALA A 248 -8.18 -11.20 6.62
CA ALA A 248 -8.52 -11.50 5.25
C ALA A 248 -8.63 -13.02 5.01
N VAL A 249 -9.64 -13.46 4.24
CA VAL A 249 -9.86 -14.86 3.87
C VAL A 249 -10.24 -14.99 2.40
N THR A 250 -9.90 -16.12 1.77
CA THR A 250 -10.27 -16.41 0.37
C THR A 250 -11.58 -17.19 0.24
N ASN A 251 -12.00 -17.87 1.31
CA ASN A 251 -13.28 -18.58 1.39
C ASN A 251 -14.44 -17.63 1.69
N THR A 252 -15.66 -18.10 1.50
CA THR A 252 -16.88 -17.35 1.81
C THR A 252 -17.41 -17.56 3.24
N SER A 253 -16.51 -17.90 4.17
CA SER A 253 -16.84 -18.03 5.59
C SER A 253 -15.65 -17.69 6.49
N PHE A 254 -15.96 -17.20 7.70
CA PHE A 254 -14.99 -16.94 8.75
C PHE A 254 -15.57 -17.30 10.13
N THR A 255 -14.80 -18.00 10.97
CA THR A 255 -15.21 -18.33 12.34
C THR A 255 -14.34 -17.57 13.34
N GLU A 256 -14.97 -16.71 14.13
CA GLU A 256 -14.36 -16.06 15.29
C GLU A 256 -14.60 -16.89 16.55
N LYS A 257 -13.57 -17.01 17.39
CA LYS A 257 -13.60 -17.76 18.66
C LYS A 257 -13.19 -16.86 19.82
N GLY A 258 -13.51 -17.29 21.04
CA GLY A 258 -13.13 -16.58 22.26
C GLY A 258 -13.96 -15.32 22.53
N LEU A 259 -15.19 -15.28 22.01
CA LEU A 259 -16.12 -14.18 22.25
C LEU A 259 -16.71 -14.26 23.65
N ALA A 260 -16.80 -13.12 24.33
CA ALA A 260 -17.58 -13.00 25.55
C ALA A 260 -19.08 -12.98 25.26
N ALA A 261 -19.91 -13.14 26.28
CA ALA A 261 -21.35 -12.92 26.15
C ALA A 261 -21.63 -11.47 25.72
N GLY A 262 -22.42 -11.29 24.67
CA GLY A 262 -22.61 -9.98 24.03
C GLY A 262 -23.30 -10.08 22.69
N THR A 263 -23.62 -8.92 22.10
CA THR A 263 -24.09 -8.84 20.71
C THR A 263 -22.97 -8.32 19.84
N TYR A 264 -22.77 -8.97 18.70
CA TYR A 264 -21.73 -8.64 17.74
C TYR A 264 -22.36 -8.42 16.37
N TRP A 265 -21.84 -7.45 15.63
CA TRP A 265 -22.25 -7.14 14.26
C TRP A 265 -21.08 -7.36 13.33
N TYR A 266 -21.33 -8.01 12.20
CA TYR A 266 -20.32 -8.34 11.20
C TYR A 266 -20.67 -7.74 9.85
N LYS A 267 -19.64 -7.25 9.17
CA LYS A 267 -19.69 -6.81 7.78
C LYS A 267 -18.55 -7.47 7.01
N VAL A 268 -18.73 -7.58 5.71
CA VAL A 268 -17.75 -8.17 4.79
C VAL A 268 -17.45 -7.17 3.68
N ILE A 269 -16.19 -7.10 3.28
CA ILE A 269 -15.70 -6.39 2.09
C ILE A 269 -15.15 -7.44 1.13
N ALA A 270 -15.49 -7.34 -0.14
CA ALA A 270 -14.83 -8.09 -1.21
C ALA A 270 -13.73 -7.23 -1.82
N ASN A 271 -12.57 -7.83 -2.05
CA ASN A 271 -11.44 -7.17 -2.69
C ASN A 271 -11.12 -7.88 -3.99
N ASN A 272 -10.91 -7.12 -5.06
CA ASN A 272 -10.16 -7.60 -6.21
C ASN A 272 -8.70 -7.12 -6.08
N ASP A 273 -7.85 -7.48 -7.04
CA ASP A 273 -6.43 -7.15 -6.99
C ASP A 273 -6.13 -5.65 -7.17
N LEU A 274 -7.14 -4.82 -7.45
CA LEU A 274 -7.02 -3.39 -7.69
C LEU A 274 -7.82 -2.52 -6.72
N ALA A 275 -8.97 -2.98 -6.20
CA ALA A 275 -9.87 -2.18 -5.38
C ALA A 275 -10.83 -3.02 -4.53
N SER A 276 -11.24 -2.40 -3.42
CA SER A 276 -12.22 -2.93 -2.46
C SER A 276 -13.67 -2.54 -2.82
N SER A 277 -14.62 -3.42 -2.53
CA SER A 277 -16.05 -3.12 -2.54
C SER A 277 -16.44 -2.15 -1.43
N ASP A 278 -17.68 -1.67 -1.46
CA ASP A 278 -18.28 -1.07 -0.27
C ASP A 278 -18.56 -2.14 0.80
N LEU A 279 -18.81 -1.70 2.03
CA LEU A 279 -19.22 -2.59 3.13
C LEU A 279 -20.55 -3.27 2.84
N SER A 280 -20.65 -4.56 3.15
CA SER A 280 -21.93 -5.26 3.17
C SER A 280 -22.93 -4.64 4.18
N SER A 281 -24.19 -5.05 4.04
CA SER A 281 -25.15 -4.93 5.14
C SER A 281 -24.65 -5.71 6.36
N ALA A 282 -24.94 -5.21 7.57
CA ALA A 282 -24.52 -5.85 8.81
C ALA A 282 -25.39 -7.08 9.12
N ALA A 283 -24.76 -8.17 9.54
CA ALA A 283 -25.42 -9.31 10.18
C ALA A 283 -25.05 -9.34 11.67
N SER A 284 -25.94 -9.78 12.55
CA SER A 284 -25.67 -9.80 14.00
C SER A 284 -25.94 -11.15 14.64
N VAL A 285 -25.20 -11.42 15.71
CA VAL A 285 -25.36 -12.61 16.55
C VAL A 285 -25.26 -12.21 18.02
N LYS A 286 -26.04 -12.88 18.86
CA LYS A 286 -25.93 -12.79 20.31
C LYS A 286 -25.20 -14.02 20.83
N ILE A 287 -24.06 -13.81 21.48
CA ILE A 287 -23.31 -14.84 22.19
C ILE A 287 -23.86 -14.91 23.62
N ILE A 288 -24.17 -16.12 24.06
CA ILE A 288 -24.58 -16.45 25.43
C ILE A 288 -23.43 -17.19 26.12
N SER A 289 -23.32 -17.01 27.44
CA SER A 289 -22.38 -17.72 28.32
C SER A 289 -22.79 -19.18 28.51
#